data_AF-A0A1F3J2L4-F1
#
_entry.id   AF-A0A1F3J2L4-F1
#
_cell.length_a   1.000
_cell.length_b   1.000
_cell.length_c   1.000
_cell.angle_alpha   90.00
_cell.angle_beta   90.00
_cell.angle_gamma   90.00
#
_symmetry.space_group_name_H-M   'P 1'
#
loop_
_entity.id
_entity.type
_entity.pdbx_description
1 polymer ?
#
loop_
_entity_poly.entity_id
_entity_poly.type
_entity_poly.pdbx_seq_one_letter_code
_entity_poly.pdbx_strand_id
1 'polypeptide(L)' 'MLGTTEIIVIVLVVLLLFGGKKIPELMRGLGRGVREFKDASRGVNEDEQKKQD' A
#
# COMPACT_ATOMS: atom_id res chain seq x y z
N MET A 1 -16.03 -21.19 -6.73
CA MET A 1 -15.55 -20.56 -5.48
C MET A 1 -14.15 -21.06 -5.26
N LEU A 2 -13.15 -20.18 -5.18
CA LEU A 2 -11.82 -20.62 -4.77
C LEU A 2 -11.90 -21.00 -3.29
N GLY A 3 -11.58 -22.24 -2.97
CA GLY A 3 -11.51 -22.69 -1.59
C GLY A 3 -10.28 -22.11 -0.89
N THR A 4 -10.33 -22.15 0.44
CA THR A 4 -9.21 -21.72 1.30
C THR A 4 -7.90 -22.40 0.90
N THR A 5 -7.96 -23.66 0.47
CA THR A 5 -6.80 -24.43 -0.01
C THR A 5 -6.19 -23.86 -1.28
N GLU A 6 -6.99 -23.53 -2.32
CA GLU A 6 -6.43 -22.94 -3.54
C GLU A 6 -5.78 -21.59 -3.26
N ILE A 7 -6.38 -20.76 -2.40
CA ILE A 7 -5.80 -19.47 -2.00
C ILE A 7 -4.45 -19.67 -1.31
N ILE A 8 -4.35 -20.63 -0.39
CA ILE A 8 -3.09 -20.93 0.32
C ILE A 8 -2.00 -21.37 -0.68
N VAL A 9 -2.33 -22.23 -1.65
CA VAL A 9 -1.36 -22.67 -2.66
C VAL A 9 -0.88 -21.52 -3.52
N ILE A 10 -1.77 -20.63 -3.96
CA ILE A 10 -1.41 -19.43 -4.73
C ILE A 10 -0.46 -18.54 -3.93
N VAL A 11 -0.78 -18.27 -2.66
CA VAL A 11 0.07 -17.47 -1.77
C VAL A 11 1.44 -18.14 -1.58
N LEU A 12 1.48 -19.46 -1.44
CA LEU A 12 2.72 -20.23 -1.34
C LEU A 12 3.59 -20.09 -2.61
N VAL A 13 2.99 -20.22 -3.79
CA VAL A 13 3.70 -20.04 -5.07
C VAL A 13 4.24 -18.62 -5.19
N VAL A 14 3.43 -17.61 -4.89
CA VAL A 14 3.88 -16.21 -4.89
C VAL A 14 5.02 -15.99 -3.90
N LEU A 15 4.94 -16.57 -2.69
CA LEU A 15 6.01 -16.48 -1.70
C LEU A 15 7.29 -17.18 -2.14
N LEU A 16 7.21 -18.28 -2.90
CA LEU A 16 8.39 -18.96 -3.45
C LEU A 16 9.05 -18.13 -4.57
N LEU A 17 8.25 -17.53 -5.45
CA LEU A 17 8.77 -16.72 -6.57
C LEU A 17 9.37 -15.39 -6.11
N PHE A 18 8.71 -14.69 -5.20
CA PHE A 18 9.13 -13.37 -4.75
C PHE A 18 9.93 -13.41 -3.43
N GLY A 19 9.84 -14.48 -2.66
CA GLY A 19 10.42 -14.58 -1.33
C GLY A 19 9.60 -13.85 -0.28
N GLY A 20 9.52 -14.42 0.93
CA GLY A 20 8.75 -13.83 2.05
C GLY A 20 9.23 -12.44 2.50
N LYS A 21 10.45 -12.01 2.12
CA LYS A 21 11.00 -10.69 2.45
C LYS A 21 10.54 -9.58 1.51
N LYS A 22 10.23 -9.87 0.24
CA LYS A 22 9.84 -8.84 -0.74
C LYS A 22 8.44 -8.28 -0.47
N ILE A 23 7.50 -9.10 0.02
CA ILE A 23 6.14 -8.62 0.30
C ILE A 23 6.12 -7.53 1.40
N PRO A 24 6.74 -7.72 2.57
CA PRO A 24 6.86 -6.67 3.58
C PRO A 24 7.60 -5.42 3.10
N GLU A 25 8.61 -5.59 2.23
CA GLU A 25 9.38 -4.48 1.66
C GLU A 25 8.53 -3.64 0.70
N LEU A 26 7.77 -4.28 -0.20
CA LEU A 26 6.82 -3.61 -1.10
C LEU A 26 5.70 -2.92 -0.33
N MET A 27 5.13 -3.58 0.69
CA MET A 27 4.11 -2.96 1.55
C MET A 27 4.65 -1.74 2.29
N ARG A 28 5.89 -1.79 2.79
CA ARG A 28 6.53 -0.63 3.42
C ARG A 28 6.76 0.52 2.43
N GLY A 29 7.18 0.23 1.20
CA GLY A 29 7.34 1.23 0.16
C GLY A 29 6.01 1.89 -0.22
N LEU A 30 4.99 1.09 -0.52
CA LEU A 30 3.63 1.55 -0.79
C LEU A 30 3.05 2.35 0.37
N GLY A 31 3.23 1.89 1.61
CA GLY A 31 2.72 2.58 2.80
C GLY A 31 3.34 3.96 3.00
N ARG A 32 4.64 4.11 2.74
CA ARG A 32 5.30 5.43 2.75
C ARG A 32 4.76 6.33 1.64
N GLY A 33 4.68 5.83 0.41
CA GLY A 33 4.16 6.60 -0.72
C GLY A 33 2.72 7.07 -0.52
N VAL A 34 1.84 6.20 -0.01
CA VAL A 34 0.45 6.57 0.33
C VAL A 34 0.40 7.61 1.45
N ARG A 35 1.29 7.51 2.45
CA ARG A 35 1.37 8.49 3.54
C ARG A 35 1.82 9.86 3.02
N GLU A 36 2.91 9.90 2.26
CA GLU A 36 3.42 11.13 1.64
C GLU A 36 2.39 11.77 0.72
N PHE A 37 1.70 10.96 -0.10
CA PHE A 37 0.62 11.43 -0.97
C PHE A 37 -0.52 12.08 -0.16
N LYS A 38 -0.94 11.43 0.94
CA LYS A 38 -2.00 11.96 1.81
C LYS A 38 -1.56 13.25 2.51
N ASP A 39 -0.31 13.31 2.99
CA ASP A 39 0.23 14.47 3.70
C ASP A 39 0.34 15.68 2.74
N ALA A 40 0.82 15.46 1.51
CA ALA A 40 0.86 16.49 0.46
C ALA A 40 -0.54 16.98 0.08
N SER A 41 -1.51 16.05 -0.09
CA SER A 41 -2.89 16.41 -0.41
C SER A 41 -3.56 17.23 0.70
N ARG A 42 -3.24 16.97 1.98
CA ARG A 42 -3.78 17.76 3.11
C ARG A 42 -3.24 19.19 3.14
N GLY A 43 -1.93 19.38 2.93
CA GLY A 43 -1.33 20.72 2.87
C GLY A 43 -1.95 21.61 1.78
N VAL A 44 -2.25 21.02 0.60
CA VAL A 44 -2.95 21.73 -0.48
C VAL A 44 -4.36 22.19 -0.05
N ASN A 45 -5.11 21.36 0.67
CA ASN A 45 -6.45 21.72 1.14
C ASN A 45 -6.42 22.80 2.25
N GLU A 46 -5.41 22.78 3.13
CA GLU A 46 -5.26 23.79 4.18
C GLU A 46 -4.85 25.16 3.61
N ASP A 47 -4.02 25.19 2.56
CA ASP A 47 -3.62 26.41 1.85
C ASP A 47 -4.79 27.03 1.04
N GLU A 48 -5.69 26.20 0.51
CA GLU A 48 -6.90 26.67 -0.19
C GLU A 48 -7.95 27.27 0.77
N GLN A 49 -8.06 26.76 2.00
CA GLN A 49 -8.95 27.33 3.04
C GLN A 49 -8.47 28.68 3.57
N LYS A 50 -7.16 28.88 3.73
CA LYS A 50 -6.60 30.17 4.22
C LYS A 50 -6.70 31.34 3.24
N LYS A 51 -7.00 31.07 1.96
CA LYS A 51 -7.10 32.11 0.92
C LYS A 51 -8.52 32.67 0.72
N GLN A 52 -9.53 32.13 1.43
CA GLN A 52 -10.93 32.55 1.29
C GLN A 52 -11.46 33.37 2.48
N ASP A 53 -10.62 33.63 3.50
CA ASP A 53 -10.89 34.55 4.61
C ASP A 53 -10.14 35.90 4.45
#